data_AF-A0A536BKN9-F1
#
_entry.id   AF-A0A536BKN9-F1
#
_cell.length_a   1.000
_cell.length_b   1.000
_cell.length_c   1.000
_cell.angle_alpha   90.00
_cell.angle_beta   90.00
_cell.angle_gamma   90.00
#
_symmetry.space_group_name_H-M   'P 1'
#
loop_
_entity.id
_entity.type
_entity.pdbx_description
1 polymer ?
#
loop_
_entity_poly.entity_id
_entity_poly.type
_entity_poly.pdbx_seq_one_letter_code
_entity_poly.pdbx_strand_id
1 'polypeptide(L)'
;MKVGNLEARRDFTDVRDIVRAYLLAAEKGKPGEVYNVGSGTATRLREVVARLLAMTRTRISLEVDPARKHAVEAEVYVCDARRFQRLTGWRPKIGLERMLRDTLDDWRRQERRAA
;
A
#
# COMPACT_ATOMS: atom_id res chain seq x y z
N MET A 1 19.53 9.44 1.54
CA MET A 1 18.49 9.17 2.56
C MET A 1 18.69 7.77 3.10
N LYS A 2 18.67 7.60 4.42
CA LYS A 2 18.77 6.26 5.05
C LYS A 2 17.40 5.59 5.14
N VAL A 3 17.32 4.31 4.82
CA VAL A 3 16.08 3.50 4.79
C VAL A 3 16.29 2.15 5.49
N GLY A 4 15.20 1.47 5.83
CA GLY A 4 15.23 0.12 6.40
C GLY A 4 15.36 -0.99 5.34
N ASN A 5 14.87 -2.18 5.67
CA ASN A 5 14.95 -3.36 4.81
C ASN A 5 14.07 -3.23 3.54
N LEU A 6 14.71 -3.08 2.37
CA LEU A 6 14.01 -3.00 1.07
C LEU A 6 13.60 -4.36 0.48
N GLU A 7 14.01 -5.48 1.08
CA GLU A 7 13.59 -6.83 0.65
C GLU A 7 12.23 -7.23 1.20
N ALA A 8 11.76 -6.54 2.25
CA ALA A 8 10.47 -6.84 2.84
C ALA A 8 9.36 -6.71 1.80
N ARG A 9 8.38 -7.61 1.86
CA ARG A 9 7.21 -7.63 0.97
C ARG A 9 5.96 -7.26 1.73
N ARG A 10 5.19 -6.32 1.16
CA ARG A 10 4.00 -5.76 1.79
C ARG A 10 2.84 -5.74 0.81
N ASP A 11 1.64 -5.91 1.34
CA ASP A 11 0.39 -5.71 0.62
C ASP A 11 -0.01 -4.24 0.66
N PHE A 12 -0.12 -3.61 -0.52
CA PHE A 12 -0.54 -2.23 -0.65
C PHE A 12 -1.93 -2.18 -1.28
N THR A 13 -2.84 -1.43 -0.67
CA THR A 13 -4.19 -1.23 -1.20
C THR A 13 -4.53 0.25 -1.16
N ASP A 14 -5.13 0.75 -2.24
CA ASP A 14 -5.49 2.17 -2.35
C ASP A 14 -6.62 2.50 -1.37
N VAL A 15 -6.52 3.65 -0.68
CA VAL A 15 -7.53 4.07 0.30
C VAL A 15 -8.93 4.16 -0.31
N ARG A 16 -9.07 4.50 -1.59
CA ARG A 16 -10.38 4.54 -2.28
C ARG A 16 -10.98 3.15 -2.43
N ASP A 17 -10.15 2.12 -2.62
CA ASP A 17 -10.62 0.72 -2.64
C ASP A 17 -11.02 0.24 -1.24
N ILE A 18 -10.28 0.66 -0.20
CA ILE A 18 -10.61 0.38 1.21
C ILE A 18 -11.93 1.03 1.61
N VAL A 19 -12.17 2.29 1.26
CA VAL A 19 -13.45 2.97 1.54
C VAL A 19 -14.62 2.23 0.88
N ARG A 20 -14.49 1.76 -0.37
CA ARG A 20 -15.53 0.92 -0.98
C ARG A 20 -15.73 -0.40 -0.23
N ALA A 21 -14.68 -0.98 0.33
CA ALA A 21 -14.79 -2.18 1.14
C ALA A 21 -15.59 -1.89 2.41
N TYR A 22 -15.34 -0.76 3.08
CA TYR A 22 -16.09 -0.38 4.27
C TYR A 22 -17.58 -0.16 3.98
N LEU A 23 -17.93 0.49 2.87
CA LEU A 23 -19.32 0.63 2.45
C LEU A 23 -19.99 -0.74 2.24
N LEU A 24 -19.33 -1.66 1.54
CA LEU A 24 -19.84 -3.02 1.35
C LEU A 24 -19.92 -3.83 2.65
N ALA A 25 -19.01 -3.59 3.59
CA ALA A 25 -19.06 -4.22 4.91
C ALA A 25 -20.24 -3.69 5.74
N ALA A 26 -20.55 -2.40 5.64
CA ALA A 26 -21.73 -1.83 6.29
C ALA A 26 -23.04 -2.39 5.71
N GLU A 27 -23.09 -2.63 4.39
CA GLU A 27 -24.28 -3.15 3.71
C GLU A 27 -24.47 -4.66 3.83
N LYS A 28 -23.38 -5.44 3.78
CA LYS A 28 -23.42 -6.90 3.60
C LYS A 28 -22.69 -7.68 4.71
N GLY A 29 -21.96 -6.99 5.57
CA GLY A 29 -21.24 -7.60 6.68
C GLY A 29 -22.19 -8.19 7.70
N LYS A 30 -21.72 -9.22 8.43
CA LYS A 30 -22.48 -9.83 9.53
C LYS A 30 -21.93 -9.33 10.87
N PRO A 31 -22.79 -8.89 11.81
CA PRO A 31 -22.35 -8.52 13.15
C PRO A 31 -21.56 -9.65 13.83
N GLY A 32 -20.49 -9.28 14.55
CA GLY A 32 -19.60 -10.23 15.22
C GLY A 32 -18.57 -10.88 14.30
N GLU A 33 -18.62 -10.64 13.00
CA GLU A 33 -17.66 -11.22 12.05
C GLU A 33 -16.51 -10.26 11.71
N VAL A 34 -15.34 -10.87 11.46
CA VAL A 34 -14.12 -10.16 11.04
C VAL A 34 -13.82 -10.46 9.58
N TYR A 35 -13.46 -9.42 8.83
CA TYR A 35 -13.12 -9.49 7.42
C TYR A 35 -11.81 -8.78 7.12
N ASN A 36 -10.88 -9.51 6.52
CA ASN A 36 -9.67 -8.94 5.97
C ASN A 36 -9.96 -8.25 4.63
N VAL A 37 -9.37 -7.07 4.43
CA VAL A 37 -9.47 -6.30 3.19
C VAL A 37 -8.05 -5.91 2.77
N GLY A 38 -7.67 -6.27 1.55
CA GLY A 38 -6.36 -5.99 0.99
C GLY A 38 -6.26 -6.50 -0.45
N SER A 39 -5.12 -6.25 -1.10
CA SER A 39 -4.94 -6.59 -2.51
C SER A 39 -4.70 -8.09 -2.73
N GLY A 40 -4.18 -8.78 -1.71
CA GLY A 40 -3.72 -10.15 -1.81
C GLY A 40 -2.38 -10.29 -2.55
N THR A 41 -1.69 -9.18 -2.81
CA THR A 41 -0.43 -9.15 -3.56
C THR A 41 0.69 -8.56 -2.71
N ALA A 42 1.69 -9.38 -2.40
CA ALA A 42 2.89 -8.96 -1.68
C ALA A 42 3.92 -8.34 -2.64
N THR A 43 4.10 -7.02 -2.57
CA THR A 43 5.08 -6.26 -3.38
C THR A 43 6.35 -6.00 -2.58
N ARG A 44 7.52 -6.19 -3.19
CA ARG A 44 8.81 -5.84 -2.56
C ARG A 44 8.95 -4.33 -2.40
N LEU A 45 9.43 -3.87 -1.24
CA LEU A 45 9.65 -2.44 -1.00
C LEU A 45 10.63 -1.80 -2.00
N ARG A 46 11.67 -2.53 -2.43
CA ARG A 46 12.57 -2.07 -3.51
C ARG A 46 11.84 -1.71 -4.80
N GLU A 47 10.78 -2.43 -5.16
CA GLU A 47 10.01 -2.17 -6.39
C GLU A 47 9.14 -0.93 -6.24
N VAL A 48 8.51 -0.74 -5.08
CA VAL A 48 7.73 0.45 -4.75
C VAL A 48 8.61 1.70 -4.85
N VAL A 49 9.78 1.65 -4.20
CA VAL A 49 10.72 2.75 -4.20
C VAL A 49 11.27 3.04 -5.60
N ALA A 50 11.64 2.01 -6.37
CA ALA A 50 12.11 2.18 -7.74
C ALA A 50 11.07 2.89 -8.62
N ARG A 51 9.78 2.53 -8.50
CA ARG A 51 8.68 3.20 -9.22
C ARG A 51 8.55 4.67 -8.84
N LEU A 52 8.58 5.00 -7.55
CA LEU A 52 8.52 6.38 -7.08
C LEU A 52 9.73 7.22 -7.54
N LEU A 53 10.93 6.64 -7.50
CA LEU A 53 12.13 7.29 -8.00
C LEU A 53 12.04 7.57 -9.51
N ALA A 54 11.54 6.61 -10.29
CA ALA A 54 11.34 6.80 -11.73
C ALA A 54 10.31 7.91 -12.07
N MET A 55 9.35 8.17 -11.16
CA MET A 55 8.39 9.27 -11.29
C MET A 55 8.94 10.62 -10.82
N THR A 56 10.14 10.66 -10.24
CA THR A 56 10.74 11.84 -9.61
C THR A 56 11.81 12.45 -10.52
N ARG A 57 11.89 13.78 -10.56
CA ARG A 57 12.86 14.51 -11.39
C ARG A 57 14.23 14.70 -10.72
N THR A 58 14.27 14.55 -9.40
CA THR A 58 15.46 14.74 -8.58
C THR A 58 16.16 13.42 -8.33
N ARG A 59 17.50 13.42 -8.39
CA ARG A 59 18.31 12.27 -8.00
C ARG A 59 18.27 12.11 -6.48
N ILE A 60 17.70 11.02 -6.01
CA ILE A 60 17.66 10.65 -4.59
C ILE A 60 18.54 9.40 -4.40
N SER A 61 19.57 9.51 -3.56
CA SER A 61 20.39 8.35 -3.15
C SER A 61 19.78 7.67 -1.93
N LEU A 62 19.79 6.33 -1.95
CA LEU A 62 19.27 5.50 -0.87
C LEU A 62 20.40 4.68 -0.27
N GLU A 63 20.42 4.61 1.05
CA GLU A 63 21.36 3.81 1.83
C GLU A 63 20.53 2.95 2.80
N VAL A 64 20.69 1.62 2.72
CA VAL A 64 20.04 0.72 3.68
C VAL A 64 20.84 0.77 4.98
N ASP A 65 20.18 1.20 6.05
CA ASP A 65 20.75 1.32 7.38
C ASP A 65 20.34 0.10 8.23
N PRO A 66 21.27 -0.81 8.58
CA PRO A 66 20.98 -1.98 9.39
C PRO A 66 20.38 -1.65 10.76
N ALA A 67 20.68 -0.47 11.32
CA ALA A 67 20.11 -0.04 12.60
C ALA A 67 18.59 0.23 12.52
N ARG A 68 18.05 0.42 11.31
CA ARG A 68 16.61 0.57 11.06
C ARG A 68 15.89 -0.75 10.81
N LYS A 69 16.59 -1.89 10.88
CA LYS A 69 15.97 -3.22 10.75
C LYS A 69 15.37 -3.60 12.10
N HIS A 70 14.07 -3.85 12.12
CA HIS A 70 13.41 -4.38 13.31
C HIS A 70 13.75 -5.86 13.50
N ALA A 71 14.05 -6.27 14.74
CA ALA A 71 14.46 -7.64 15.06
C ALA A 71 13.35 -8.69 14.82
N VAL A 72 12.07 -8.28 14.85
CA VAL A 72 10.90 -9.18 14.79
C VAL A 72 9.97 -8.82 13.62
N GLU A 73 10.53 -8.39 12.50
CA GLU A 73 9.74 -8.04 11.31
C GLU A 73 9.61 -9.23 10.37
N ALA A 74 8.37 -9.61 10.02
CA ALA A 74 8.17 -10.66 9.05
C ALA A 74 8.57 -10.19 7.64
N GLU A 75 9.20 -11.09 6.88
CA GLU A 75 9.65 -10.79 5.54
C GLU A 75 8.49 -10.51 4.58
N VAL A 76 7.32 -11.14 4.81
CA VAL A 76 6.15 -11.03 3.94
C VAL A 76 4.90 -10.76 4.77
N TYR A 77 4.20 -9.68 4.46
CA TYR A 77 2.83 -9.44 4.88
C TYR A 77 1.93 -9.42 3.65
N VAL A 78 0.96 -10.32 3.60
CA VAL A 78 -0.03 -10.43 2.52
C VAL A 78 -1.41 -10.69 3.09
N CYS A 79 -2.42 -10.00 2.54
CA CYS A 79 -3.78 -10.10 3.02
C CYS A 79 -4.52 -11.27 2.34
N ASP A 80 -5.10 -12.18 3.13
CA ASP A 80 -6.10 -13.09 2.60
C ASP A 80 -7.51 -12.49 2.74
N ALA A 81 -7.96 -11.81 1.68
CA ALA A 81 -9.28 -11.20 1.62
C ALA A 81 -10.39 -12.14 1.10
N ARG A 82 -10.12 -13.44 0.86
CA ARG A 82 -11.06 -14.35 0.17
C ARG A 82 -12.43 -14.42 0.84
N ARG A 83 -12.49 -14.35 2.17
CA ARG A 83 -13.76 -14.32 2.92
C ARG A 83 -14.63 -13.12 2.53
N PHE A 84 -14.03 -11.93 2.50
CA PHE A 84 -14.73 -10.70 2.15
C PHE A 84 -15.13 -10.70 0.68
N GLN A 85 -14.24 -11.14 -0.22
CA GLN A 85 -14.50 -11.25 -1.65
C GLN A 85 -15.70 -12.17 -1.95
N ARG A 86 -15.80 -13.33 -1.29
CA ARG A 86 -16.94 -14.25 -1.45
C ARG A 86 -18.26 -13.66 -0.98
N LEU A 87 -18.24 -12.89 0.11
CA LEU A 87 -19.44 -12.27 0.68
C LEU A 87 -19.96 -11.11 -0.17
N THR A 88 -19.06 -10.25 -0.65
CA THR A 88 -19.45 -8.93 -1.20
C THR A 88 -19.22 -8.79 -2.70
N GLY A 89 -18.39 -9.66 -3.29
CA GLY A 89 -17.86 -9.50 -4.65
C GLY A 89 -16.76 -8.43 -4.74
N TRP A 90 -16.35 -7.82 -3.63
CA TRP A 90 -15.34 -6.76 -3.63
C TRP A 90 -14.00 -7.26 -4.18
N ARG A 91 -13.34 -6.44 -4.99
CA ARG A 91 -11.94 -6.58 -5.40
C ARG A 91 -11.31 -5.18 -5.49
N PRO A 92 -10.00 -5.02 -5.24
CA PRO A 92 -9.32 -3.77 -5.52
C PRO A 92 -9.43 -3.47 -7.03
N LYS A 93 -9.61 -2.20 -7.37
CA LYS A 93 -9.70 -1.73 -8.76
C LYS A 93 -8.54 -0.83 -9.14
N ILE A 94 -7.80 -0.30 -8.17
CA ILE A 94 -6.70 0.62 -8.38
C ILE A 94 -5.39 -0.12 -8.17
N GLY A 95 -4.65 -0.31 -9.26
CA GLY A 95 -3.33 -0.94 -9.22
C GLY A 95 -2.27 -0.04 -8.58
N LEU A 96 -1.18 -0.67 -8.12
CA LEU A 96 -0.06 -0.01 -7.43
C LEU A 96 0.50 1.19 -8.20
N GLU A 97 0.72 1.05 -9.51
CA GLU A 97 1.30 2.12 -10.35
C GLU A 97 0.46 3.40 -10.30
N ARG A 98 -0.87 3.26 -10.41
CA ARG A 98 -1.80 4.40 -10.31
C ARG A 98 -1.84 4.95 -8.90
N MET A 99 -1.88 4.10 -7.88
CA MET A 99 -1.86 4.52 -6.48
C MET A 99 -0.64 5.39 -6.16
N LEU A 100 0.56 4.95 -6.57
CA LEU A 100 1.81 5.67 -6.34
C LEU A 100 1.84 7.02 -7.06
N ARG A 101 1.39 7.04 -8.31
CA ARG A 101 1.30 8.27 -9.11
C ARG A 101 0.32 9.27 -8.51
N ASP A 102 -0.90 8.82 -8.20
CA ASP A 102 -1.94 9.66 -7.62
C ASP A 102 -1.48 10.25 -6.27
N THR A 103 -0.81 9.43 -5.44
CA THR A 103 -0.24 9.86 -4.15
C THR A 103 0.85 10.92 -4.34
N LEU A 104 1.80 10.68 -5.24
CA LEU A 104 2.90 11.60 -5.49
C LEU A 104 2.41 12.93 -6.06
N ASP A 105 1.45 12.90 -6.98
CA ASP A 105 0.86 14.10 -7.56
C ASP A 105 0.03 14.87 -6.54
N ASP A 106 -0.59 14.19 -5.57
CA ASP A 106 -1.26 14.86 -4.46
C ASP A 106 -0.30 15.63 -3.57
N TRP A 107 0.80 15.01 -3.12
CA TRP A 107 1.85 15.69 -2.36
C TRP A 107 2.41 16.90 -3.10
N ARG A 108 2.69 16.77 -4.41
CA ARG A 108 3.16 17.90 -5.24
C ARG A 108 2.16 19.06 -5.28
N ARG A 109 0.86 18.79 -5.29
CA ARG A 109 -0.17 19.83 -5.25
C ARG A 109 -0.24 20.50 -3.88
N GLN A 110 -0.11 19.73 -2.80
CA GLN A 110 -0.15 20.26 -1.43
C GLN A 110 1.03 21.21 -1.17
N GLU A 111 2.25 20.82 -1.53
CA GLU A 111 3.45 21.66 -1.37
C GLU A 111 3.34 22.98 -2.15
N ARG A 112 2.79 22.97 -3.37
CA ARG A 112 2.57 24.19 -4.17
C ARG A 112 1.53 25.14 -3.59
N ARG A 113 0.60 24.65 -2.76
CA ARG A 113 -0.39 25.49 -2.08
C ARG A 113 0.16 26.12 -0.80
N ALA A 114 1.19 25.52 -0.23
CA ALA A 114 1.85 25.99 0.98
C ALA A 114 2.96 27.02 0.71
N ALA A 115 3.47 27.07 -0.53
CA ALA A 115 4.46 28.03 -1.03
C ALA A 115 3.80 29.29 -1.61
#